data_AF-A0A381S2W9-F1
#
_entry.id   AF-A0A381S2W9-F1
#
_cell.length_a   1.000
_cell.length_b   1.000
_cell.length_c   1.000
_cell.angle_alpha   90.00
_cell.angle_beta   90.00
_cell.angle_gamma   90.00
#
_symmetry.space_group_name_H-M   'P 1'
#
loop_
_entity.id
_entity.type
_entity.pdbx_description
1 polymer ?
#
loop_
_entity_poly.entity_id
_entity_poly.type
_entity_poly.pdbx_seq_one_letter_code
_entity_poly.pdbx_strand_id
1 'polypeptide(L)'
;MACEDKEEPNPLVGTWNMTSASGGVYIKVNKTQEIFMGLTQGSIEVSTISNGITTQTHALSQFNVNNSDDGLFINAYEYFDNMDVNYYINDYISSLDQYDQSSVQIYTPNGYYEYVGTQFNYTWSENSFRVNADTVYRRLYIDGNYVMDSTRYAVASGTVTQIGTEIEANQNFLMPDQLFLPDDITITINDDGTGEIEETFEGFEERSDIEWEATDTTFIWRYCEEYDGEIECNDGPEFMYQITEGSLILSDEQDICEEMGDSSGVYCDQMMFYQYGIEMGTLDDFWMEMEVVFSKQAAAAKLTNEISQQKKPRIGKYSILKGFKPNK
;
A
#
# COMPACT_ATOMS: atom_id res chain seq x y z
N MET A 1 43.60 46.00 0.95
CA MET A 1 42.71 45.23 1.83
C MET A 1 41.33 45.34 1.21
N ALA A 2 40.94 44.32 0.45
CA ALA A 2 39.54 44.16 0.05
C ALA A 2 38.83 43.53 1.25
N CYS A 3 37.71 44.13 1.67
CA CYS A 3 36.76 43.44 2.53
C CYS A 3 36.14 42.34 1.67
N GLU A 4 36.48 41.08 1.93
CA GLU A 4 35.62 39.98 1.54
C GLU A 4 34.36 40.14 2.40
N ASP A 5 33.25 40.51 1.78
CA ASP A 5 31.93 40.34 2.38
C ASP A 5 31.83 38.86 2.74
N LYS A 6 31.78 38.56 4.04
CA LYS A 6 31.50 37.19 4.48
C LYS A 6 30.10 36.90 3.97
N GLU A 7 29.99 36.00 2.99
CA GLU A 7 28.71 35.40 2.63
C GLU A 7 28.08 34.89 3.93
N GLU A 8 26.90 35.40 4.25
CA GLU A 8 26.15 34.85 5.37
C GLU A 8 25.81 33.40 4.99
N PRO A 9 26.17 32.42 5.84
CA PRO A 9 25.92 31.02 5.52
C PRO A 9 24.42 30.82 5.30
N ASN A 10 24.07 30.01 4.29
CA ASN A 10 22.67 29.74 3.95
C ASN A 10 21.92 29.30 5.23
N PRO A 11 20.73 29.86 5.53
CA PRO A 11 20.02 29.57 6.78
C PRO A 11 19.76 28.07 7.00
N LEU A 12 19.68 27.29 5.91
CA LEU A 12 19.54 25.83 5.92
C LEU A 12 20.78 25.11 6.49
N VAL A 13 21.97 25.71 6.46
CA VAL A 13 23.20 25.10 6.97
C VAL A 13 23.09 24.84 8.47
N GLY A 14 23.38 23.60 8.87
CA GLY A 14 23.29 23.09 10.23
C GLY A 14 22.65 21.72 10.31
N THR A 15 22.43 21.26 11.54
CA THR A 15 21.74 20.00 11.83
C THR A 15 20.32 20.28 12.30
N TRP A 16 19.38 19.54 11.73
CA TRP A 16 17.94 19.66 11.91
C TRP A 16 17.39 18.33 12.38
N ASN A 17 16.63 18.33 13.49
CA ASN A 17 15.97 17.13 14.00
C ASN A 17 14.48 17.28 13.81
N MET A 18 13.83 16.24 13.28
CA MET A 18 12.39 16.19 13.12
C MET A 18 11.71 16.35 14.48
N THR A 19 10.70 17.20 14.51
CA THR A 19 9.84 17.37 15.68
C THR A 19 8.44 16.82 15.43
N SER A 20 8.00 16.76 14.18
CA SER A 20 6.74 16.15 13.78
C SER A 20 6.73 15.87 12.28
N ALA A 21 6.00 14.83 11.90
CA ALA A 21 5.56 14.59 10.53
C ALA A 21 4.03 14.44 10.52
N SER A 22 3.40 14.95 9.49
CA SER A 22 1.97 14.79 9.23
C SER A 22 1.71 14.70 7.74
N GLY A 23 0.63 14.04 7.36
CA GLY A 23 0.30 13.86 5.96
C GLY A 23 -0.76 12.80 5.78
N GLY A 24 -1.08 12.55 4.53
CA GLY A 24 -2.07 11.56 4.16
C GLY A 24 -2.29 11.47 2.67
N VAL A 25 -3.06 10.46 2.29
CA VAL A 25 -3.57 10.32 0.93
C VAL A 25 -5.02 10.77 0.94
N TYR A 26 -5.38 11.64 0.01
CA TYR A 26 -6.68 12.29 -0.03
C TYR A 26 -7.37 12.01 -1.35
N ILE A 27 -8.69 11.87 -1.25
CA ILE A 27 -9.59 11.75 -2.40
C ILE A 27 -10.57 12.90 -2.34
N LYS A 28 -10.94 13.42 -3.50
CA LYS A 28 -12.07 14.33 -3.67
C LYS A 28 -12.91 13.91 -4.87
N VAL A 29 -14.22 14.00 -4.71
CA VAL A 29 -15.19 13.62 -5.73
C VAL A 29 -16.18 14.77 -5.98
N ASN A 30 -16.68 14.91 -7.19
CA ASN A 30 -17.69 15.94 -7.51
C ASN A 30 -19.13 15.52 -7.13
N LYS A 31 -19.32 14.27 -6.68
CA LYS A 31 -20.61 13.67 -6.34
C LYS A 31 -20.53 12.89 -5.04
N THR A 32 -21.46 13.15 -4.11
CA THR A 32 -21.59 12.38 -2.86
C THR A 32 -21.92 10.94 -3.21
N GLN A 33 -21.13 10.00 -2.68
CA GLN A 33 -21.22 8.58 -3.00
C GLN A 33 -20.64 7.72 -1.87
N GLU A 34 -20.94 6.44 -1.88
CA GLU A 34 -20.28 5.46 -1.01
C GLU A 34 -19.04 4.90 -1.69
N ILE A 35 -17.94 4.80 -0.94
CA ILE A 35 -16.73 4.10 -1.36
C ILE A 35 -16.49 2.87 -0.48
N PHE A 36 -15.79 1.87 -1.01
CA PHE A 36 -15.53 0.60 -0.36
C PHE A 36 -14.04 0.43 -0.09
N MET A 37 -13.64 0.51 1.19
CA MET A 37 -12.23 0.44 1.60
C MET A 37 -11.82 -0.96 2.09
N GLY A 38 -12.46 -2.01 1.56
CA GLY A 38 -12.19 -3.40 1.93
C GLY A 38 -12.78 -3.87 3.27
N LEU A 39 -13.50 -3.00 3.99
CA LEU A 39 -14.20 -3.38 5.21
C LEU A 39 -15.44 -4.23 4.89
N THR A 40 -15.63 -5.29 5.67
CA THR A 40 -16.76 -6.21 5.52
C THR A 40 -17.43 -6.50 6.85
N GLN A 41 -18.71 -6.87 6.80
CA GLN A 41 -19.50 -7.38 7.90
C GLN A 41 -19.97 -8.81 7.60
N GLY A 42 -19.87 -9.69 8.60
CA GLY A 42 -20.27 -11.08 8.46
C GLY A 42 -19.14 -11.96 7.97
N SER A 43 -19.46 -13.18 7.56
CA SER A 43 -18.50 -14.16 7.07
C SER A 43 -19.17 -15.24 6.23
N ILE A 44 -18.39 -15.87 5.36
CA ILE A 44 -18.71 -17.18 4.81
C ILE A 44 -18.11 -18.23 5.73
N GLU A 45 -18.95 -19.07 6.35
CA GLU A 45 -18.49 -20.19 7.16
C GLU A 45 -18.23 -21.40 6.27
N VAL A 46 -17.02 -21.96 6.36
CA VAL A 46 -16.63 -23.18 5.68
C VAL A 46 -16.42 -24.27 6.72
N SER A 47 -17.30 -25.26 6.72
CA SER A 47 -17.24 -26.42 7.62
C SER A 47 -16.74 -27.66 6.88
N THR A 48 -15.58 -28.18 7.27
CA THR A 48 -15.06 -29.47 6.76
C THR A 48 -15.69 -30.62 7.52
N ILE A 49 -16.04 -31.69 6.80
CA ILE A 49 -16.77 -32.84 7.33
C ILE A 49 -16.10 -34.13 6.84
N SER A 50 -15.93 -35.08 7.75
CA SER A 50 -15.41 -36.42 7.46
C SER A 50 -16.35 -37.48 8.02
N ASN A 51 -16.84 -38.37 7.16
CA ASN A 51 -17.82 -39.41 7.51
C ASN A 51 -19.07 -38.85 8.23
N GLY A 52 -19.53 -37.68 7.81
CA GLY A 52 -20.71 -37.01 8.40
C GLY A 52 -20.45 -36.29 9.73
N ILE A 53 -19.21 -36.24 10.20
CA ILE A 53 -18.82 -35.50 11.42
C ILE A 53 -18.08 -34.24 11.01
N THR A 54 -18.56 -33.07 11.44
CA THR A 54 -17.85 -31.80 11.26
C THR A 54 -16.51 -31.86 11.99
N THR A 55 -15.43 -31.64 11.25
CA THR A 55 -14.06 -31.66 11.76
C THR A 55 -13.58 -30.27 12.15
N GLN A 56 -13.82 -29.27 11.32
CA GLN A 56 -13.41 -27.87 11.54
C GLN A 56 -14.40 -26.92 10.88
N THR A 57 -14.49 -25.69 11.40
CA THR A 57 -15.25 -24.59 10.82
C THR A 57 -14.37 -23.35 10.79
N HIS A 58 -14.32 -22.68 9.64
CA HIS A 58 -13.56 -21.45 9.42
C HIS A 58 -14.52 -20.35 9.00
N ALA A 59 -14.39 -19.16 9.62
CA ALA A 59 -15.14 -17.98 9.20
C ALA A 59 -14.24 -17.14 8.29
N LEU A 60 -14.68 -16.93 7.05
CA LEU A 60 -13.95 -16.16 6.04
C LEU A 60 -14.56 -14.77 5.95
N SER A 61 -13.84 -13.76 6.43
CA SER A 61 -14.32 -12.37 6.48
C SER A 61 -13.80 -11.52 5.33
N GLN A 62 -12.67 -11.89 4.73
CA GLN A 62 -12.11 -11.19 3.57
C GLN A 62 -12.81 -11.65 2.29
N PHE A 63 -13.04 -10.70 1.39
CA PHE A 63 -13.93 -10.91 0.26
C PHE A 63 -13.51 -10.10 -0.95
N ASN A 64 -13.38 -10.78 -2.09
CA ASN A 64 -13.09 -10.18 -3.38
C ASN A 64 -14.07 -10.72 -4.42
N VAL A 65 -14.53 -9.84 -5.29
CA VAL A 65 -15.34 -10.18 -6.45
C VAL A 65 -14.76 -9.52 -7.68
N ASN A 66 -14.56 -10.33 -8.70
CA ASN A 66 -14.21 -9.87 -10.03
C ASN A 66 -15.37 -10.19 -10.97
N ASN A 67 -15.95 -9.16 -11.56
CA ASN A 67 -16.97 -9.26 -12.59
C ASN A 67 -16.34 -8.84 -13.92
N SER A 68 -16.39 -9.73 -14.90
CA SER A 68 -15.79 -9.52 -16.22
C SER A 68 -16.72 -10.05 -17.32
N ASP A 69 -16.34 -9.83 -18.58
CA ASP A 69 -17.08 -10.35 -19.74
C ASP A 69 -17.20 -11.89 -19.73
N ASP A 70 -16.28 -12.60 -19.06
CA ASP A 70 -16.28 -14.06 -18.98
C ASP A 70 -17.22 -14.60 -17.88
N GLY A 71 -17.57 -13.79 -16.88
CA GLY A 71 -18.39 -14.22 -15.76
C GLY A 71 -18.09 -13.52 -14.44
N LEU A 72 -18.65 -14.08 -13.37
CA LEU A 72 -18.50 -13.65 -11.99
C LEU A 72 -17.57 -14.60 -11.23
N PHE A 73 -16.49 -14.04 -10.70
CA PHE A 73 -15.48 -14.76 -9.94
C PHE A 73 -15.43 -14.23 -8.52
N ILE A 74 -15.62 -15.13 -7.55
CA ILE A 74 -15.79 -14.77 -6.15
C ILE A 74 -14.74 -15.50 -5.35
N ASN A 75 -14.09 -14.79 -4.43
CA ASN A 75 -13.19 -15.37 -3.45
C ASN A 75 -13.53 -14.83 -2.05
N ALA A 76 -13.96 -15.71 -1.16
CA ALA A 76 -13.99 -15.45 0.27
C ALA A 76 -12.81 -16.17 0.92
N TYR A 77 -12.02 -15.47 1.73
CA TYR A 77 -10.79 -16.05 2.28
C TYR A 77 -10.47 -15.53 3.68
N GLU A 78 -9.55 -16.23 4.33
CA GLU A 78 -8.95 -15.80 5.59
C GLU A 78 -7.51 -16.31 5.70
N TYR A 79 -6.64 -15.44 6.20
CA TYR A 79 -5.25 -15.76 6.50
C TYR A 79 -5.07 -15.91 8.01
N PHE A 80 -4.50 -17.03 8.43
CA PHE A 80 -4.05 -17.28 9.79
C PHE A 80 -2.54 -17.49 9.77
N ASP A 81 -1.85 -17.29 10.90
CA ASP A 81 -0.38 -17.38 11.01
C ASP A 81 0.27 -18.61 10.35
N ASN A 82 -0.48 -19.71 10.20
CA ASN A 82 0.00 -20.96 9.63
C ASN A 82 -1.01 -21.66 8.70
N MET A 83 -2.09 -20.98 8.31
CA MET A 83 -3.17 -21.61 7.55
C MET A 83 -3.89 -20.59 6.69
N ASP A 84 -4.19 -20.98 5.46
CA ASP A 84 -4.96 -20.15 4.54
C ASP A 84 -6.18 -20.93 4.10
N VAL A 85 -7.35 -20.31 4.20
CA VAL A 85 -8.62 -20.93 3.76
C VAL A 85 -9.25 -20.02 2.72
N ASN A 86 -9.53 -20.59 1.55
CA ASN A 86 -10.15 -19.88 0.44
C ASN A 86 -11.38 -20.64 -0.03
N TYR A 87 -12.45 -19.92 -0.31
CA TYR A 87 -13.65 -20.41 -0.94
C TYR A 87 -13.90 -19.62 -2.23
N TYR A 88 -13.91 -20.33 -3.34
CA TYR A 88 -14.06 -19.77 -4.68
C TYR A 88 -15.39 -20.17 -5.30
N ILE A 89 -15.99 -19.24 -6.06
CA ILE A 89 -16.99 -19.53 -7.08
C ILE A 89 -16.50 -18.93 -8.40
N ASN A 90 -16.43 -19.76 -9.43
CA ASN A 90 -16.28 -19.35 -10.82
C ASN A 90 -17.61 -19.62 -11.50
N ASP A 91 -18.36 -18.55 -11.78
CA ASP A 91 -19.68 -18.60 -12.42
C ASP A 91 -19.58 -17.91 -13.78
N TYR A 92 -19.41 -18.72 -14.82
CA TYR A 92 -19.17 -18.23 -16.17
C TYR A 92 -20.48 -17.83 -16.86
N ILE A 93 -20.37 -17.03 -17.92
CA ILE A 93 -21.51 -16.78 -18.80
C ILE A 93 -21.86 -18.02 -19.63
N SER A 94 -23.14 -18.13 -20.04
CA SER A 94 -23.76 -19.29 -20.75
C SER A 94 -22.91 -20.06 -21.77
N SER A 95 -21.98 -19.41 -22.48
CA SER A 95 -21.08 -20.06 -23.44
C SER A 95 -19.96 -20.89 -22.80
N LEU A 96 -19.73 -20.70 -21.50
CA LEU A 96 -18.62 -21.21 -20.73
C LEU A 96 -19.07 -21.96 -19.46
N ASP A 97 -20.38 -22.15 -19.23
CA ASP A 97 -20.96 -22.85 -18.06
C ASP A 97 -20.33 -24.23 -17.77
N GLN A 98 -19.76 -24.91 -18.77
CA GLN A 98 -19.02 -26.16 -18.52
C GLN A 98 -17.80 -26.00 -17.60
N TYR A 99 -17.37 -24.76 -17.33
CA TYR A 99 -16.28 -24.38 -16.43
C TYR A 99 -16.79 -23.91 -15.06
N ASP A 100 -18.10 -23.88 -14.84
CA ASP A 100 -18.69 -23.49 -13.57
C ASP A 100 -18.23 -24.41 -12.45
N GLN A 101 -17.64 -23.80 -11.44
CA GLN A 101 -17.04 -24.53 -10.34
C GLN A 101 -17.05 -23.71 -9.07
N SER A 102 -17.36 -24.36 -7.96
CA SER A 102 -16.97 -23.89 -6.63
C SER A 102 -15.87 -24.74 -6.05
N SER A 103 -15.03 -24.14 -5.20
CA SER A 103 -13.99 -24.89 -4.51
C SER A 103 -13.67 -24.32 -3.14
N VAL A 104 -13.23 -25.21 -2.25
CA VAL A 104 -12.60 -24.83 -0.99
C VAL A 104 -11.15 -25.30 -1.06
N GLN A 105 -10.22 -24.40 -0.75
CA GLN A 105 -8.79 -24.66 -0.69
C GLN A 105 -8.30 -24.33 0.72
N ILE A 106 -7.73 -25.31 1.40
CA ILE A 106 -7.17 -25.18 2.74
C ILE A 106 -5.70 -25.52 2.66
N TYR A 107 -4.86 -24.53 2.94
CA TYR A 107 -3.42 -24.68 3.07
C TYR A 107 -3.06 -24.75 4.55
N THR A 108 -2.30 -25.76 4.92
CA THR A 108 -1.78 -25.93 6.28
C THR A 108 -0.31 -26.32 6.21
N PRO A 109 0.44 -26.30 7.33
CA PRO A 109 1.82 -26.78 7.33
C PRO A 109 1.92 -28.27 7.02
N ASN A 110 0.81 -29.01 7.15
CA ASN A 110 0.72 -30.45 6.92
C ASN A 110 0.30 -30.81 5.49
N GLY A 111 -0.03 -29.82 4.66
CA GLY A 111 -0.35 -30.03 3.25
C GLY A 111 -1.53 -29.20 2.74
N TYR A 112 -1.89 -29.49 1.49
CA TYR A 112 -2.92 -28.83 0.71
C TYR A 112 -4.18 -29.67 0.57
N TYR A 113 -5.32 -29.09 0.94
CA TYR A 113 -6.63 -29.71 0.85
C TYR A 113 -7.56 -28.93 -0.07
N GLU A 114 -7.84 -29.52 -1.22
CA GLU A 114 -8.77 -29.05 -2.23
C GLU A 114 -10.08 -29.85 -2.22
N TYR A 115 -11.18 -29.11 -2.23
CA TYR A 115 -12.54 -29.61 -2.38
C TYR A 115 -13.16 -28.91 -3.57
N VAL A 116 -13.91 -29.64 -4.40
CA VAL A 116 -14.52 -29.08 -5.61
C VAL A 116 -15.97 -29.51 -5.74
N GLY A 117 -16.78 -28.63 -6.30
CA GLY A 117 -18.18 -28.85 -6.64
C GLY A 117 -18.55 -28.09 -7.91
N THR A 118 -19.66 -28.49 -8.54
CA THR A 118 -20.21 -27.84 -9.74
C THR A 118 -21.66 -27.40 -9.49
N GLN A 119 -22.09 -27.38 -8.24
CA GLN A 119 -23.45 -27.09 -7.83
C GLN A 119 -23.42 -26.07 -6.69
N PHE A 120 -23.09 -24.83 -7.03
CA PHE A 120 -23.15 -23.72 -6.09
C PHE A 120 -24.50 -23.02 -6.14
N ASN A 121 -24.88 -22.42 -5.02
CA ASN A 121 -26.09 -21.61 -4.90
C ASN A 121 -25.74 -20.37 -4.09
N TYR A 122 -25.77 -19.21 -4.75
CA TYR A 122 -25.52 -17.94 -4.10
C TYR A 122 -26.57 -16.92 -4.50
N THR A 123 -26.66 -15.86 -3.70
CA THR A 123 -27.45 -14.67 -4.03
C THR A 123 -26.56 -13.45 -3.92
N TRP A 124 -26.56 -12.63 -4.96
CA TRP A 124 -25.91 -11.33 -4.99
C TRP A 124 -26.96 -10.22 -4.82
N SER A 125 -26.66 -9.27 -3.94
CA SER A 125 -27.34 -7.98 -3.83
C SER A 125 -26.28 -6.88 -3.85
N GLU A 126 -26.68 -5.62 -4.00
CA GLU A 126 -25.80 -4.45 -4.24
C GLU A 126 -24.42 -4.56 -3.55
N ASN A 127 -24.41 -4.71 -2.22
CA ASN A 127 -23.17 -4.79 -1.43
C ASN A 127 -23.07 -6.08 -0.60
N SER A 128 -23.95 -7.07 -0.81
CA SER A 128 -24.02 -8.26 0.03
C SER A 128 -24.08 -9.54 -0.78
N PHE A 129 -23.17 -10.43 -0.44
CA PHE A 129 -23.02 -11.75 -1.02
C PHE A 129 -23.40 -12.83 -0.02
N ARG A 130 -24.26 -13.74 -0.44
CA ARG A 130 -24.70 -14.87 0.39
C ARG A 130 -24.53 -16.19 -0.32
N VAL A 131 -23.95 -17.16 0.37
CA VAL A 131 -23.83 -18.56 -0.07
C VAL A 131 -24.88 -19.40 0.66
N ASN A 132 -25.69 -20.11 -0.11
CA ASN A 132 -26.78 -20.96 0.40
C ASN A 132 -26.31 -22.42 0.50
N ALA A 133 -25.45 -22.72 1.47
CA ALA A 133 -25.00 -24.08 1.79
C ALA A 133 -24.48 -24.86 0.57
N ASP A 134 -23.45 -24.31 -0.06
CA ASP A 134 -22.73 -25.00 -1.13
C ASP A 134 -21.93 -26.17 -0.57
N THR A 135 -22.04 -27.35 -1.19
CA THR A 135 -21.35 -28.57 -0.75
C THR A 135 -20.33 -29.00 -1.79
N VAL A 136 -19.05 -28.99 -1.40
CA VAL A 136 -17.91 -29.37 -2.24
C VAL A 136 -17.22 -30.63 -1.71
N TYR A 137 -16.77 -31.51 -2.58
CA TYR A 137 -16.22 -32.82 -2.20
C TYR A 137 -14.70 -32.85 -2.33
N ARG A 138 -14.02 -33.61 -1.46
CA ARG A 138 -12.55 -33.67 -1.45
C ARG A 138 -12.04 -34.26 -2.77
N ARG A 139 -11.14 -33.55 -3.42
CA ARG A 139 -10.44 -34.01 -4.63
C ARG A 139 -9.06 -34.53 -4.28
N LEU A 140 -8.74 -35.75 -4.70
CA LEU A 140 -7.44 -36.39 -4.51
C LEU A 140 -6.82 -36.69 -5.87
N TYR A 141 -5.50 -36.58 -5.96
CA TYR A 141 -4.75 -37.02 -7.15
C TYR A 141 -4.09 -38.36 -6.85
N ILE A 142 -4.57 -39.42 -7.49
CA ILE A 142 -4.14 -40.81 -7.27
C ILE A 142 -3.85 -41.44 -8.62
N ASP A 143 -2.67 -42.02 -8.79
CA ASP A 143 -2.26 -42.77 -9.99
C ASP A 143 -2.52 -42.00 -11.32
N GLY A 144 -2.19 -40.70 -11.33
CA GLY A 144 -2.32 -39.86 -12.51
C GLY A 144 -3.74 -39.34 -12.80
N ASN A 145 -4.68 -39.56 -11.89
CA ASN A 145 -6.09 -39.18 -12.07
C ASN A 145 -6.65 -38.45 -10.85
N TYR A 146 -7.62 -37.57 -11.09
CA TYR A 146 -8.40 -36.96 -10.02
C TYR A 146 -9.54 -37.88 -9.60
N VAL A 147 -9.65 -38.12 -8.30
CA VAL A 147 -10.68 -38.95 -7.66
C VAL A 147 -11.42 -38.10 -6.62
N MET A 148 -12.74 -38.18 -6.64
CA MET A 148 -13.59 -37.51 -5.65
C MET A 148 -13.85 -38.44 -4.47
N ASP A 149 -13.47 -38.02 -3.27
CA ASP A 149 -13.79 -38.70 -2.02
C ASP A 149 -15.08 -38.12 -1.43
N SER A 150 -16.20 -38.80 -1.66
CA SER A 150 -17.51 -38.36 -1.15
C SER A 150 -17.66 -38.48 0.38
N THR A 151 -16.73 -39.16 1.07
CA THR A 151 -16.76 -39.28 2.53
C THR A 151 -16.17 -38.06 3.23
N ARG A 152 -15.46 -37.21 2.48
CA ARG A 152 -14.87 -35.97 2.96
C ARG A 152 -15.37 -34.81 2.10
N TYR A 153 -16.02 -33.85 2.71
CA TYR A 153 -16.59 -32.71 2.01
C TYR A 153 -16.50 -31.44 2.85
N ALA A 154 -16.72 -30.29 2.25
CA ALA A 154 -16.88 -29.04 2.95
C ALA A 154 -18.23 -28.42 2.57
N VAL A 155 -18.84 -27.73 3.53
CA VAL A 155 -20.07 -26.96 3.31
C VAL A 155 -19.73 -25.49 3.55
N ALA A 156 -19.93 -24.66 2.53
CA ALA A 156 -19.77 -23.21 2.59
C ALA A 156 -21.15 -22.54 2.69
N SER A 157 -21.36 -21.73 3.72
CA SER A 157 -22.59 -20.97 3.88
C SER A 157 -22.36 -19.71 4.69
N GLY A 158 -23.09 -18.65 4.38
CA GLY A 158 -22.98 -17.42 5.16
C GLY A 158 -23.30 -16.20 4.32
N THR A 159 -22.99 -15.04 4.88
CA THR A 159 -23.21 -13.76 4.22
C THR A 159 -22.10 -12.82 4.58
N VAL A 160 -21.52 -12.20 3.56
CA VAL A 160 -20.55 -11.10 3.70
C VAL A 160 -21.16 -9.88 3.04
N THR A 161 -21.11 -8.75 3.74
CA THR A 161 -21.60 -7.47 3.26
C THR A 161 -20.44 -6.47 3.29
N GLN A 162 -20.14 -5.84 2.16
CA GLN A 162 -19.18 -4.74 2.12
C GLN A 162 -19.74 -3.54 2.89
N ILE A 163 -18.88 -2.93 3.71
CA ILE A 163 -19.23 -1.72 4.45
C ILE A 163 -18.74 -0.52 3.64
N GLY A 164 -19.70 0.23 3.10
CA GLY A 164 -19.44 1.51 2.44
C GLY A 164 -19.10 2.61 3.45
N THR A 165 -18.33 3.58 2.99
CA THR A 165 -18.14 4.87 3.67
C THR A 165 -18.64 5.97 2.75
N GLU A 166 -19.62 6.74 3.20
CA GLU A 166 -20.10 7.90 2.45
C GLU A 166 -19.04 9.00 2.47
N ILE A 167 -18.71 9.50 1.28
CA ILE A 167 -17.85 10.67 1.09
C ILE A 167 -18.64 11.77 0.41
N GLU A 168 -18.45 13.00 0.87
CA GLU A 168 -19.24 14.15 0.42
C GLU A 168 -18.63 14.83 -0.80
N ALA A 169 -19.49 15.29 -1.72
CA ALA A 169 -19.06 16.02 -2.90
C ALA A 169 -18.23 17.26 -2.52
N ASN A 170 -17.13 17.47 -3.25
CA ASN A 170 -16.22 18.61 -3.13
C ASN A 170 -15.55 18.77 -1.75
N GLN A 171 -15.51 17.70 -0.94
CA GLN A 171 -14.78 17.68 0.33
C GLN A 171 -13.56 16.77 0.21
N ASN A 172 -12.47 17.17 0.85
CA ASN A 172 -11.28 16.35 0.96
C ASN A 172 -11.58 15.19 1.93
N PHE A 173 -11.46 13.97 1.45
CA PHE A 173 -11.59 12.76 2.24
C PHE A 173 -10.21 12.16 2.49
N LEU A 174 -9.78 12.08 3.75
CA LEU A 174 -8.54 11.42 4.13
C LEU A 174 -8.74 9.91 4.10
N MET A 175 -7.93 9.23 3.30
CA MET A 175 -7.92 7.78 3.27
C MET A 175 -7.26 7.19 4.53
N PRO A 176 -7.83 6.12 5.12
CA PRO A 176 -7.21 5.42 6.22
C PRO A 176 -5.95 4.66 5.76
N ASP A 177 -4.86 4.81 6.53
CA ASP A 177 -3.65 3.99 6.50
C ASP A 177 -3.02 3.76 5.10
N GLN A 178 -2.64 4.83 4.39
CA GLN A 178 -1.96 4.72 3.08
C GLN A 178 -0.56 5.33 3.04
N LEU A 179 -0.15 6.08 4.07
CA LEU A 179 1.15 6.73 4.12
C LEU A 179 1.91 6.30 5.37
N PHE A 180 3.01 5.61 5.17
CA PHE A 180 4.02 5.46 6.21
C PHE A 180 4.72 6.80 6.32
N LEU A 181 4.69 7.42 7.50
CA LEU A 181 5.49 8.61 7.79
C LEU A 181 6.75 8.18 8.54
N PRO A 182 7.84 8.95 8.46
CA PRO A 182 9.05 8.67 9.24
C PRO A 182 8.78 8.72 10.74
N ASP A 183 9.43 7.82 11.48
CA ASP A 183 9.43 7.84 12.96
C ASP A 183 10.37 8.93 13.49
N ASP A 184 11.54 9.10 12.85
CA ASP A 184 12.54 10.12 13.16
C ASP A 184 13.34 10.47 11.90
N ILE A 185 13.72 11.74 11.76
CA ILE A 185 14.66 12.20 10.73
C ILE A 185 15.62 13.20 11.34
N THR A 186 16.91 13.01 11.09
CA THR A 186 17.95 14.00 11.32
C THR A 186 18.64 14.36 10.01
N ILE A 187 18.68 15.65 9.68
CA ILE A 187 19.32 16.16 8.45
C ILE A 187 20.47 17.08 8.84
N THR A 188 21.66 16.83 8.31
CA THR A 188 22.81 17.73 8.40
C THR A 188 23.12 18.32 7.03
N ILE A 189 23.06 19.64 6.94
CA ILE A 189 23.29 20.41 5.71
C ILE A 189 24.61 21.17 5.84
N ASN A 190 25.56 20.86 4.96
CA ASN A 190 26.86 21.52 4.89
C ASN A 190 26.84 22.66 3.87
N ASP A 191 27.70 23.66 4.12
CA ASP A 191 27.85 24.87 3.30
C ASP A 191 28.50 24.61 1.92
N ASP A 192 29.04 23.40 1.70
CA ASP A 192 29.69 22.99 0.46
C ASP A 192 28.76 22.26 -0.53
N GLY A 193 27.46 22.26 -0.26
CA GLY A 193 26.45 21.58 -1.09
C GLY A 193 26.27 20.09 -0.76
N THR A 194 26.96 19.58 0.26
CA THR A 194 26.81 18.19 0.75
C THR A 194 26.02 18.11 2.05
N GLY A 195 25.65 16.91 2.47
CA GLY A 195 24.99 16.67 3.74
C GLY A 195 24.90 15.19 4.09
N GLU A 196 24.22 14.91 5.20
CA GLU A 196 23.89 13.56 5.65
C GLU A 196 22.42 13.56 6.10
N ILE A 197 21.68 12.52 5.75
CA ILE A 197 20.34 12.26 6.29
C ILE A 197 20.34 10.92 7.02
N GLU A 198 19.76 10.93 8.22
CA GLU A 198 19.49 9.74 9.02
C GLU A 198 17.98 9.64 9.21
N GLU A 199 17.40 8.51 8.81
CA GLU A 199 15.95 8.28 8.80
C GLU A 199 15.64 7.00 9.57
N THR A 200 14.58 7.03 10.39
CA THR A 200 14.03 5.85 11.07
C THR A 200 12.63 5.56 10.58
N PHE A 201 12.38 4.31 10.15
CA PHE A 201 11.09 3.82 9.68
C PHE A 201 10.76 2.48 10.32
N GLU A 202 9.65 2.39 11.04
CA GLU A 202 9.21 1.17 11.74
C GLU A 202 10.31 0.56 12.62
N GLY A 203 11.18 1.42 13.19
CA GLY A 203 12.35 1.02 13.99
C GLY A 203 13.58 0.56 13.19
N PHE A 204 13.59 0.68 11.86
CA PHE A 204 14.77 0.50 11.02
C PHE A 204 15.44 1.84 10.74
N GLU A 205 16.74 1.93 11.03
CA GLU A 205 17.55 3.14 10.85
C GLU A 205 18.38 3.04 9.57
N GLU A 206 18.31 4.06 8.70
CA GLU A 206 19.11 4.21 7.49
C GLU A 206 19.81 5.57 7.50
N ARG A 207 21.05 5.60 6.99
CA ARG A 207 21.87 6.81 6.89
C ARG A 207 22.45 6.90 5.49
N SER A 208 22.32 8.08 4.89
CA SER A 208 22.76 8.35 3.53
C SER A 208 23.47 9.70 3.42
N ASP A 209 24.52 9.73 2.59
CA ASP A 209 25.13 10.98 2.15
C ASP A 209 24.22 11.65 1.11
N ILE A 210 24.14 12.99 1.13
CA ILE A 210 23.34 13.75 0.18
C ILE A 210 24.12 14.89 -0.48
N GLU A 211 23.74 15.22 -1.70
CA GLU A 211 23.96 16.53 -2.32
C GLU A 211 22.66 17.31 -2.27
N TRP A 212 22.71 18.62 -2.01
CA TRP A 212 21.50 19.43 -1.89
C TRP A 212 21.58 20.73 -2.67
N GLU A 213 20.42 21.20 -3.10
CA GLU A 213 20.23 22.49 -3.74
C GLU A 213 18.95 23.15 -3.23
N ALA A 214 18.97 24.49 -3.13
CA ALA A 214 17.82 25.27 -2.70
C ALA A 214 17.62 26.48 -3.61
N THR A 215 16.36 26.79 -3.89
CA THR A 215 15.92 28.07 -4.47
C THR A 215 15.32 28.94 -3.36
N ASP A 216 14.63 30.03 -3.71
CA ASP A 216 13.90 30.84 -2.72
C ASP A 216 12.73 30.09 -2.07
N THR A 217 12.22 29.02 -2.70
CA THR A 217 11.00 28.32 -2.28
C THR A 217 11.11 26.80 -2.25
N THR A 218 12.07 26.23 -2.97
CA THR A 218 12.24 24.78 -3.09
C THR A 218 13.56 24.32 -2.50
N PHE A 219 13.54 23.14 -1.88
CA PHE A 219 14.70 22.47 -1.31
C PHE A 219 14.71 21.03 -1.82
N ILE A 220 15.80 20.65 -2.48
CA ILE A 220 15.96 19.37 -3.15
C ILE A 220 17.22 18.71 -2.60
N TRP A 221 17.19 17.40 -2.43
CA TRP A 221 18.40 16.63 -2.24
C TRP A 221 18.47 15.38 -3.12
N ARG A 222 19.69 14.92 -3.37
CA ARG A 222 20.02 13.70 -4.10
C ARG A 222 20.76 12.75 -3.17
N TYR A 223 20.40 11.47 -3.21
CA TYR A 223 21.05 10.44 -2.42
C TYR A 223 22.32 9.97 -3.12
N CYS A 224 23.46 10.14 -2.47
CA CYS A 224 24.76 9.83 -3.02
C CYS A 224 25.31 8.52 -2.44
N GLU A 225 25.74 7.62 -3.33
CA GLU A 225 26.31 6.34 -2.94
C GLU A 225 27.61 6.08 -3.74
N GLU A 226 28.61 5.49 -3.08
CA GLU A 226 29.84 5.07 -3.77
C GLU A 226 29.64 3.70 -4.44
N TYR A 227 29.77 3.67 -5.77
CA TYR A 227 29.81 2.46 -6.58
C TYR A 227 31.15 2.36 -7.30
N ASP A 228 31.89 1.27 -7.07
CA ASP A 228 33.18 1.01 -7.71
C ASP A 228 34.21 2.16 -7.62
N GLY A 229 34.14 2.98 -6.57
CA GLY A 229 35.04 4.12 -6.33
C GLY A 229 34.59 5.44 -6.98
N GLU A 230 33.43 5.46 -7.63
CA GLU A 230 32.77 6.66 -8.14
C GLU A 230 31.54 6.97 -7.28
N ILE A 231 31.29 8.27 -7.04
CA ILE A 231 30.07 8.71 -6.33
C ILE A 231 28.98 8.89 -7.37
N GLU A 232 27.90 8.14 -7.22
CA GLU A 232 26.69 8.30 -8.02
C GLU A 232 25.57 8.86 -7.13
N CYS A 233 25.06 10.04 -7.49
CA CYS A 233 23.94 10.65 -6.81
C CYS A 233 22.65 10.42 -7.61
N ASN A 234 21.69 9.74 -6.99
CA ASN A 234 20.37 9.51 -7.55
C ASN A 234 19.42 10.62 -7.14
N ASP A 235 18.53 11.01 -8.04
CA ASP A 235 17.49 12.00 -7.74
C ASP A 235 16.71 11.58 -6.50
N GLY A 236 16.57 12.54 -5.58
CA GLY A 236 15.76 12.42 -4.40
C GLY A 236 14.55 13.36 -4.48
N PRO A 237 13.99 13.74 -3.33
CA PRO A 237 12.73 14.47 -3.24
C PRO A 237 12.93 15.97 -3.51
N GLU A 238 11.86 16.62 -3.95
CA GLU A 238 11.74 18.07 -4.00
C GLU A 238 10.68 18.52 -3.01
N PHE A 239 11.04 19.47 -2.14
CA PHE A 239 10.14 20.03 -1.14
C PHE A 239 9.95 21.52 -1.38
N MET A 240 8.72 21.98 -1.18
CA MET A 240 8.52 23.38 -0.78
C MET A 240 9.04 23.54 0.65
N TYR A 241 9.77 24.62 0.94
CA TYR A 241 10.31 24.82 2.28
C TYR A 241 10.04 26.21 2.86
N GLN A 242 9.96 26.25 4.19
CA GLN A 242 9.94 27.48 4.97
C GLN A 242 10.97 27.39 6.08
N ILE A 243 11.79 28.43 6.24
CA ILE A 243 12.82 28.47 7.27
C ILE A 243 12.72 29.72 8.13
N THR A 244 12.85 29.52 9.44
CA THR A 244 12.98 30.56 10.46
C THR A 244 14.24 30.30 11.28
N GLU A 245 14.57 31.19 12.22
CA GLU A 245 15.81 31.11 13.02
C GLU A 245 16.01 29.78 13.78
N GLY A 246 14.93 29.03 14.03
CA GLY A 246 14.99 27.74 14.75
C GLY A 246 14.13 26.61 14.18
N SER A 247 13.43 26.83 13.07
CA SER A 247 12.53 25.83 12.49
C SER A 247 12.65 25.78 10.97
N LEU A 248 12.68 24.56 10.45
CA LEU A 248 12.62 24.24 9.03
C LEU A 248 11.35 23.41 8.82
N ILE A 249 10.50 23.82 7.88
CA ILE A 249 9.30 23.08 7.48
C ILE A 249 9.51 22.66 6.03
N LEU A 250 9.36 21.37 5.76
CA LEU A 250 9.36 20.80 4.42
C LEU A 250 7.96 20.30 4.12
N SER A 251 7.40 20.69 2.98
CA SER A 251 6.08 20.28 2.54
C SER A 251 6.11 19.78 1.12
N ASP A 252 5.37 18.72 0.85
CA ASP A 252 5.22 18.11 -0.47
C ASP A 252 3.74 17.80 -0.73
N GLU A 253 3.30 18.05 -1.95
CA GLU A 253 1.95 17.79 -2.45
C GLU A 253 2.09 17.13 -3.82
N GLN A 254 1.70 15.86 -3.92
CA GLN A 254 1.84 15.07 -5.14
C GLN A 254 0.48 14.66 -5.67
N ASP A 255 0.18 15.04 -6.91
CA ASP A 255 -0.96 14.50 -7.65
C ASP A 255 -0.62 13.06 -8.10
N ILE A 256 -1.27 12.09 -7.46
CA ILE A 256 -0.97 10.66 -7.71
C ILE A 256 -1.46 10.26 -9.11
N CYS A 257 -2.53 10.88 -9.62
CA CYS A 257 -3.00 10.63 -10.98
C CYS A 257 -1.97 11.12 -12.02
N GLU A 258 -1.38 12.30 -11.80
CA GLU A 258 -0.34 12.83 -12.68
C GLU A 258 0.94 11.98 -12.64
N GLU A 259 1.37 11.54 -11.46
CA GLU A 259 2.55 10.67 -11.28
C GLU A 259 2.39 9.31 -11.97
N MET A 260 1.17 8.79 -12.07
CA MET A 260 0.86 7.58 -12.87
C MET A 260 0.93 7.82 -14.38
N GLY A 261 1.23 9.03 -14.83
CA GLY A 261 1.30 9.41 -16.24
C GLY A 261 -0.08 9.53 -16.89
N ASP A 262 -1.15 9.66 -16.09
CA ASP A 262 -2.52 9.76 -16.59
C ASP A 262 -2.89 11.19 -16.95
N SER A 263 -2.26 11.70 -18.01
CA SER A 263 -2.60 12.99 -18.62
C SER A 263 -4.06 13.13 -19.09
N SER A 264 -4.84 12.03 -19.07
CA SER A 264 -6.24 11.99 -19.50
C SER A 264 -7.26 11.88 -18.36
N GLY A 265 -6.82 11.57 -17.14
CA GLY A 265 -7.65 11.26 -15.97
C GLY A 265 -8.43 9.93 -16.03
N VAL A 266 -8.36 9.20 -17.16
CA VAL A 266 -9.16 7.98 -17.40
C VAL A 266 -8.61 6.75 -16.67
N TYR A 267 -7.30 6.66 -16.53
CA TYR A 267 -6.64 5.53 -15.88
C TYR A 267 -6.79 5.60 -14.36
N CYS A 268 -6.65 6.79 -13.79
CA CYS A 268 -6.84 7.05 -12.37
C CYS A 268 -8.30 6.77 -11.97
N ASP A 269 -9.26 7.28 -12.75
CA ASP A 269 -10.68 7.04 -12.52
C ASP A 269 -11.06 5.55 -12.60
N GLN A 270 -10.49 4.80 -13.56
CA GLN A 270 -10.65 3.33 -13.61
C GLN A 270 -10.06 2.64 -12.40
N MET A 271 -8.86 3.02 -11.98
CA MET A 271 -8.22 2.45 -10.79
C MET A 271 -9.09 2.68 -9.56
N MET A 272 -9.58 3.90 -9.36
CA MET A 272 -10.42 4.24 -8.22
C MET A 272 -11.78 3.54 -8.25
N PHE A 273 -12.35 3.34 -9.43
CA PHE A 273 -13.54 2.51 -9.61
C PHE A 273 -13.29 1.06 -9.20
N TYR A 274 -12.21 0.43 -9.67
CA TYR A 274 -11.93 -0.97 -9.34
C TYR A 274 -11.52 -1.18 -7.88
N GLN A 275 -10.77 -0.25 -7.30
CA GLN A 275 -10.20 -0.40 -5.97
C GLN A 275 -11.18 0.02 -4.87
N TYR A 276 -11.94 1.11 -5.08
CA TYR A 276 -12.77 1.73 -4.06
C TYR A 276 -14.23 1.90 -4.46
N GLY A 277 -14.62 1.51 -5.68
CA GLY A 277 -15.99 1.67 -6.16
C GLY A 277 -16.38 3.12 -6.47
N ILE A 278 -15.41 4.03 -6.65
CA ILE A 278 -15.71 5.41 -7.07
C ILE A 278 -16.35 5.38 -8.45
N GLU A 279 -17.50 6.03 -8.59
CA GLU A 279 -18.24 6.09 -9.85
C GLU A 279 -17.39 6.76 -10.92
N MET A 280 -17.22 6.08 -12.06
CA MET A 280 -16.43 6.60 -13.17
C MET A 280 -16.90 8.00 -13.60
N GLY A 281 -15.95 8.92 -13.73
CA GLY A 281 -16.14 10.32 -14.09
C GLY A 281 -16.48 11.24 -12.92
N THR A 282 -16.47 10.72 -11.69
CA THR A 282 -16.77 11.52 -10.48
C THR A 282 -15.54 11.84 -9.64
N LEU A 283 -14.40 11.20 -9.90
CA LEU A 283 -13.13 11.56 -9.28
C LEU A 283 -12.71 12.97 -9.73
N ASP A 284 -12.49 13.87 -8.78
CA ASP A 284 -11.96 15.20 -9.05
C ASP A 284 -10.44 15.22 -8.85
N ASP A 285 -9.98 14.85 -7.65
CA ASP A 285 -8.55 14.89 -7.27
C ASP A 285 -8.20 13.64 -6.45
N PHE A 286 -7.00 13.12 -6.66
CA PHE A 286 -6.39 12.06 -5.84
C PHE A 286 -4.91 12.39 -5.62
N TRP A 287 -4.56 12.75 -4.39
CA TRP A 287 -3.26 13.33 -4.09
C TRP A 287 -2.73 12.90 -2.73
N MET A 288 -1.45 13.12 -2.53
CA MET A 288 -0.76 12.91 -1.27
C MET A 288 -0.23 14.24 -0.76
N GLU A 289 -0.37 14.49 0.54
CA GLU A 289 0.26 15.61 1.23
C GLU A 289 1.20 15.08 2.31
N MET A 290 2.34 15.73 2.46
CA MET A 290 3.27 15.50 3.56
C MET A 290 3.85 16.83 4.05
N GLU A 291 3.90 16.99 5.36
CA GLU A 291 4.61 18.08 6.03
C GLU A 291 5.51 17.49 7.12
N VAL A 292 6.79 17.86 7.09
CA VAL A 292 7.78 17.50 8.09
C VAL A 292 8.37 18.77 8.70
N VAL A 293 8.28 18.88 10.02
CA VAL A 293 8.77 20.03 10.78
C VAL A 293 10.02 19.62 11.52
N PHE A 294 11.06 20.45 11.43
CA PHE A 294 12.34 20.28 12.08
C PHE A 294 12.65 21.44 13.02
N SER A 295 13.51 21.15 14.00
CA SER A 295 14.12 22.14 14.88
C SER A 295 15.64 22.14 14.73
N LYS A 296 16.23 23.34 14.78
CA LYS A 296 17.68 23.52 14.63
C LYS A 296 18.39 23.05 15.90
N GLN A 297 19.37 22.16 15.76
CA GLN A 297 20.24 21.79 16.87
C GLN A 297 21.19 22.95 17.20
N ALA A 298 21.38 23.24 18.48
CA ALA A 298 22.37 24.23 18.91
C ALA A 298 23.76 23.78 18.44
N ALA A 299 24.41 24.61 17.62
CA ALA A 299 25.66 24.28 16.96
C ALA A 299 26.75 23.82 17.95
N ALA A 300 27.09 22.53 17.93
CA ALA A 300 28.38 22.09 18.42
C ALA A 300 29.45 22.58 17.43
N ALA A 301 30.56 23.10 17.95
CA ALA A 301 31.62 23.71 17.14
C ALA A 301 32.07 22.80 15.99
N LYS A 302 32.16 23.40 14.80
CA LYS A 302 32.60 22.82 13.52
C LYS A 302 33.75 21.81 13.72
N LEU A 303 33.45 20.52 13.67
CA LEU A 303 34.44 19.47 13.44
C LEU A 303 34.49 19.26 11.93
N THR A 304 35.51 19.81 11.28
CA THR A 304 35.92 19.37 9.94
C THR A 304 36.32 17.90 10.05
N ASN A 305 35.41 16.99 9.71
CA ASN A 305 35.74 15.58 9.59
C ASN A 305 36.04 15.25 8.13
N GLU A 306 37.24 14.69 7.94
CA GLU A 306 37.60 13.91 6.77
C GLU A 306 36.57 12.79 6.60
N ILE A 307 36.11 12.58 5.36
CA ILE A 307 35.20 11.50 4.93
C ILE A 307 35.61 10.20 5.62
N SER A 308 34.84 9.78 6.62
CA SER A 308 35.16 8.56 7.38
C SER A 308 34.67 7.35 6.60
N GLN A 309 35.61 6.62 6.01
CA GLN A 309 35.36 5.30 5.45
C GLN A 309 34.97 4.31 6.56
N GLN A 310 33.67 4.14 6.84
CA GLN A 310 33.15 2.95 7.50
C GLN A 310 31.88 2.45 6.81
N LYS A 311 32.10 1.51 5.89
CA LYS A 311 31.05 0.72 5.23
C LYS A 311 30.25 -0.10 6.25
N LYS A 312 28.92 0.08 6.28
CA LYS A 312 27.97 -0.94 6.74
C LYS A 312 27.20 -1.50 5.53
N PRO A 313 26.84 -2.78 5.53
CA PRO A 313 26.18 -3.42 4.39
C PRO A 313 24.70 -3.06 4.31
N ARG A 314 24.23 -2.79 3.08
CA ARG A 314 22.83 -2.56 2.71
C ARG A 314 21.93 -3.72 3.08
N ILE A 315 20.83 -3.44 3.79
CA ILE A 315 19.67 -4.31 3.92
C ILE A 315 18.43 -3.40 3.86
N GLY A 316 17.57 -3.60 2.84
CA GLY A 316 16.25 -2.95 2.74
C GLY A 316 16.18 -1.85 1.68
N LYS A 317 15.13 -1.86 0.86
CA LYS A 317 14.78 -0.78 -0.09
C LYS A 317 13.46 -0.18 0.39
N TYR A 318 13.47 0.74 1.34
CA TYR A 318 12.31 1.61 1.61
C TYR A 318 12.83 2.94 2.17
N SER A 319 12.93 3.93 1.30
CA SER A 319 13.05 5.35 1.64
C SER A 319 11.86 6.04 0.97
N ILE A 320 11.13 6.86 1.71
CA ILE A 320 9.96 7.63 1.25
C ILE A 320 10.31 8.59 0.12
N LEU A 321 11.60 8.81 -0.12
CA LEU A 321 12.10 9.91 -0.93
C LEU A 321 12.63 9.47 -2.28
N LYS A 322 12.30 8.25 -2.70
CA LYS A 322 12.46 7.79 -4.10
C LYS A 322 11.26 8.09 -5.00
N GLY A 323 10.25 8.80 -4.48
CA GLY A 323 8.99 9.04 -5.16
C GLY A 323 8.18 7.75 -5.30
N PHE A 324 6.85 7.85 -5.22
CA PHE A 324 6.01 6.75 -5.66
C PHE A 324 6.23 6.57 -7.17
N LYS A 325 7.04 5.59 -7.57
CA LYS A 325 7.09 5.13 -8.96
C LYS A 325 6.11 3.96 -9.09
N PRO A 326 4.90 4.17 -9.63
CA PRO A 326 4.00 3.07 -9.92
C PRO A 326 4.73 2.07 -10.83
N ASN A 327 4.52 0.78 -10.56
CA ASN A 327 5.03 -0.26 -11.45
C ASN A 327 4.45 -0.01 -12.86
N LYS A 328 5.34 0.09 -13.85
CA LYS A 328 4.96 0.07 -15.28
C LYS A 328 4.30 -1.24 -15.68
#